data_AF-A0A1I3NAU3-F1
#
_entry.id   AF-A0A1I3NAU3-F1
#
_cell.length_a   1.000
_cell.length_b   1.000
_cell.length_c   1.000
_cell.angle_alpha   90.00
_cell.angle_beta   90.00
_cell.angle_gamma   90.00
#
_symmetry.space_group_name_H-M   'P 1'
#
loop_
_entity.id
_entity.type
_entity.pdbx_description
1 polymer ?
#
loop_
_entity_poly.entity_id
_entity_poly.type
_entity_poly.pdbx_seq_one_letter_code
_entity_poly.pdbx_strand_id
1 'polypeptide(L)' 'MNLVLTEKQCKSCQARLTEYEIENNGALCMECFKEEQDEQK' A
#
# COMPACT_ATOMS: atom_id res chain seq x y z
N MET A 1 3.12 8.81 -25.40
CA MET A 1 2.46 8.23 -24.20
C MET A 1 3.28 8.64 -23.00
N ASN A 2 2.85 9.66 -22.25
CA ASN A 2 3.45 9.98 -20.97
C ASN A 2 2.97 8.91 -19.98
N LEU A 3 3.76 7.84 -19.82
CA LEU A 3 3.57 6.89 -18.73
C LEU A 3 3.89 7.63 -17.45
N VAL A 4 2.90 8.33 -16.90
CA VAL A 4 2.91 8.74 -15.51
C VAL A 4 2.82 7.43 -14.72
N LEU A 5 3.99 6.86 -14.42
CA LEU A 5 4.13 5.87 -13.36
C LEU A 5 3.56 6.55 -12.11
N THR A 6 2.28 6.29 -11.87
CA THR A 6 1.58 6.85 -10.72
C THR A 6 2.10 6.08 -9.53
N GLU A 7 3.22 6.54 -8.98
CA GLU A 7 3.79 5.98 -7.77
C GLU A 7 2.73 6.09 -6.69
N LYS A 8 2.09 4.96 -6.36
CA LYS A 8 1.11 4.92 -5.28
C LYS A 8 1.85 4.79 -3.96
N GLN A 9 1.34 5.48 -2.96
CA GLN A 9 1.90 5.52 -1.62
C GLN A 9 0.92 4.87 -0.63
N CYS A 10 1.47 4.29 0.43
CA CYS A 10 0.72 3.73 1.54
C CYS A 10 -0.19 4.80 2.15
N LYS A 11 -1.49 4.52 2.33
CA LYS A 11 -2.44 5.45 2.95
C LYS A 11 -2.06 5.84 4.39
N SER A 12 -1.27 5.01 5.08
CA SER A 12 -0.86 5.22 6.47
C SER A 12 0.49 5.94 6.59
N CYS A 13 1.55 5.37 6.02
CA CYS A 13 2.92 5.85 6.23
C CYS A 13 3.55 6.56 5.00
N GLN A 14 2.81 6.70 3.89
CA GLN A 14 3.27 7.28 2.63
C GLN A 14 4.46 6.55 1.97
N ALA A 15 4.84 5.36 2.46
CA ALA A 15 5.82 4.51 1.82
C ALA A 15 5.39 4.17 0.39
N ARG A 16 6.34 4.13 -0.55
CA ARG A 16 6.05 3.73 -1.93
C ARG A 16 5.55 2.30 -1.95
N LEU A 17 4.42 2.08 -2.60
CA LEU A 17 3.83 0.75 -2.76
C LEU A 17 4.31 0.09 -4.05
N THR A 18 4.45 -1.22 -3.96
CA THR A 18 4.55 -2.11 -5.11
C THR A 18 3.18 -2.39 -5.72
N GLU A 19 3.14 -2.87 -6.96
CA GLU A 19 1.88 -3.29 -7.62
C GLU A 19 1.12 -4.33 -6.78
N TYR A 20 1.84 -5.27 -6.18
CA TYR A 20 1.26 -6.29 -5.29
C TYR A 20 0.52 -5.67 -4.10
N GLU A 21 1.14 -4.73 -3.39
CA GLU A 21 0.55 -4.08 -2.22
C GLU A 21 -0.66 -3.21 -2.59
N ILE A 22 -0.65 -2.60 -3.78
CA ILE A 22 -1.78 -1.83 -4.29
C ILE A 22 -2.99 -2.73 -4.55
N GLU A 23 -2.77 -3.90 -5.14
CA GLU A 23 -3.83 -4.82 -5.53
C GLU A 23 -4.36 -5.67 -4.36
N ASN A 24 -3.47 -6.08 -3.44
CA ASN A 24 -3.79 -7.08 -2.42
C ASN A 24 -3.95 -6.48 -1.02
N ASN A 25 -3.25 -5.38 -0.71
CA ASN A 25 -3.18 -4.84 0.64
C ASN A 25 -4.00 -3.54 0.81
N GLY A 26 -4.94 -3.27 -0.10
CA GLY A 26 -5.87 -2.13 0.04
C GLY A 26 -5.17 -0.76 0.10
N ALA A 27 -4.09 -0.58 -0.67
CA ALA A 27 -3.22 0.60 -0.65
C ALA A 27 -2.51 0.85 0.70
N LEU A 28 -2.21 -0.22 1.44
CA LEU A 28 -1.26 -0.21 2.56
C LEU A 28 0.01 -0.95 2.19
N CYS A 29 1.14 -0.52 2.77
CA CYS A 29 2.35 -1.33 2.73
C CYS A 29 2.15 -2.58 3.59
N MET A 30 3.02 -3.58 3.39
CA MET A 30 2.99 -4.83 4.16
C MET A 30 2.98 -4.61 5.68
N GLU A 31 3.71 -3.62 6.19
CA GLU A 31 3.78 -3.33 7.63
C GLU A 31 2.43 -2.81 8.16
N CYS A 32 1.92 -1.73 7.57
CA CYS A 32 0.66 -1.14 8.00
C CYS A 32 -0.54 -2.05 7.74
N PHE A 33 -0.49 -2.90 6.71
CA PHE A 33 -1.53 -3.91 6.47
C PHE A 33 -1.56 -4.97 7.58
N LYS A 34 -0.39 -5.40 8.04
CA LYS A 34 -0.28 -6.36 9.15
C LYS A 34 -0.78 -5.74 10.46
N GLU A 35 -0.41 -4.51 10.75
CA GLU A 35 -0.93 -3.76 11.90
C GLU A 35 -2.47 -3.66 11.87
N GLU A 36 -3.05 -3.29 10.72
CA GLU A 36 -4.51 -3.21 10.53
C GLU A 36 -5.21 -4.57 10.70
N GLN A 37 -4.54 -5.68 10.36
CA GLN A 37 -5.07 -7.03 10.60
C GLN A 37 -4.95 -7.48 12.06
N ASP A 38 -3.86 -7.14 12.73
CA ASP A 38 -3.62 -7.50 14.12
C ASP A 38 -4.57 -6.73 15.07
N GLU A 39 -4.97 -5.50 14.72
CA GLU A 39 -5.96 -4.71 15.46
C GLU A 39 -7.42 -5.23 15.34
N GLN A 40 -7.72 -6.04 14.31
CA GLN A 40 -9.06 -6.60 14.09
C GLN A 40 -9.29 -7.96 14.78
N LYS A 41 -8.29 -8.48 15.50
CA LYS A 41 -8.35 -9.73 16.26
C LYS A 41 -8.60 -9.52 17.75
#